data_AF-A0A179H5Q2-F1
#
_entry.id   AF-A0A179H5Q2-F1
#
_cell.length_a   1.000
_cell.length_b   1.000
_cell.length_c   1.000
_cell.angle_alpha   90.00
_cell.angle_beta   90.00
_cell.angle_gamma   90.00
#
_symmetry.space_group_name_H-M   'P 1'
#
loop_
_entity.id
_entity.type
_entity.pdbx_description
1 polymer ?
#
loop_
_entity_poly.entity_id
_entity_poly.type
_entity_poly.pdbx_seq_one_letter_code
_entity_poly.pdbx_strand_id
1 'polypeptide(L)'
;MGMTRSDQSKTPTTTSSSSSTATRAFAPASALTSIVRAMEDEIHSRLEKQGLQKVLLPLGATLTDRHVPIFATPDLKSKSRIVVIFGEPSQDLGVIAGRIANGPGGIDQGSMVSVVRKLQAQDSSTTDPSSPGIVIANPGQLYWWPEGKRTLTVTASDAIPLPSLVHYGRVHMAELNNIPGNESRANHIRYVWDVVLQTMSNDDAKISIIAIGETCETVTGYLNDAKNWNRWAGRVSSMLLLGHVYPSDNLTNESFKEFLRTRAYIVSNEPLDTGLATPDGNPDECIPNLGCPCYSSSEPCYSELILIRALPSILDYMELVAKTPSFENPPVDVIVRPQEEEVEVEDEWGKIPDEEKPSISVVDQEQMLQQVKELELEEKRGGDSAHVSD
;
A
#
# COMPACT_ATOMS: atom_id res chain seq x y z
N MET A 1 -47.32 28.69 68.31
CA MET A 1 -46.50 27.93 67.35
C MET A 1 -45.18 28.67 67.19
N GLY A 2 -44.05 27.96 67.25
CA GLY A 2 -42.71 28.57 67.12
C GLY A 2 -42.25 28.70 65.66
N MET A 3 -41.09 29.30 65.38
CA MET A 3 -40.10 29.89 66.30
C MET A 3 -39.18 30.86 65.54
N THR A 4 -38.80 32.00 66.15
CA THR A 4 -37.60 32.88 65.86
C THR A 4 -37.30 33.31 64.39
N ARG A 5 -37.24 34.60 64.04
CA ARG A 5 -36.14 35.59 64.31
C ARG A 5 -34.75 35.17 63.78
N SER A 6 -33.84 36.01 63.28
CA SER A 6 -33.77 37.45 62.87
C SER A 6 -32.28 37.75 62.47
N ASP A 7 -31.81 38.74 61.70
CA ASP A 7 -32.39 39.94 61.05
C ASP A 7 -31.42 40.50 59.95
N GLN A 8 -31.50 41.81 59.62
CA GLN A 8 -30.43 42.72 59.08
C GLN A 8 -30.32 43.02 57.56
N SER A 9 -30.78 44.24 57.22
CA SER A 9 -30.15 45.31 56.41
C SER A 9 -29.12 45.06 55.29
N LYS A 10 -29.44 45.63 54.12
CA LYS A 10 -28.56 46.12 53.02
C LYS A 10 -27.56 47.20 53.54
N THR A 11 -26.50 47.70 52.89
CA THR A 11 -26.01 47.84 51.47
C THR A 11 -24.55 48.39 51.54
N PRO A 12 -23.78 48.71 50.47
CA PRO A 12 -23.94 48.48 49.02
C PRO A 12 -22.69 47.82 48.33
N THR A 13 -22.73 47.74 47.00
CA THR A 13 -21.70 47.13 46.12
C THR A 13 -20.49 48.03 45.83
N THR A 14 -19.29 47.46 45.72
CA THR A 14 -18.15 48.04 44.97
C THR A 14 -17.51 46.99 44.07
N THR A 15 -17.11 47.40 42.86
CA THR A 15 -16.53 46.52 41.82
C THR A 15 -15.01 46.52 41.83
N SER A 16 -14.39 45.36 41.59
CA SER A 16 -13.02 45.25 41.07
C SER A 16 -12.98 44.26 39.90
N SER A 17 -12.06 44.48 38.95
CA SER A 17 -12.10 43.87 37.61
C SER A 17 -11.33 42.56 37.51
N SER A 18 -11.98 41.49 37.04
CA SER A 18 -11.31 40.25 36.63
C SER A 18 -10.76 40.37 35.20
N SER A 19 -9.44 40.45 35.05
CA SER A 19 -8.78 40.30 33.75
C SER A 19 -8.83 38.83 33.33
N SER A 20 -9.68 38.49 32.36
CA SER A 20 -9.74 37.13 31.79
C SER A 20 -8.51 36.87 30.92
N THR A 21 -7.47 36.30 31.52
CA THR A 21 -6.36 35.71 30.75
C THR A 21 -6.88 34.44 30.08
N ALA A 22 -7.35 34.57 28.84
CA ALA A 22 -7.82 33.43 28.06
C ALA A 22 -6.64 32.49 27.75
N THR A 23 -6.49 31.44 28.55
CA THR A 23 -5.56 30.33 28.28
C THR A 23 -5.95 29.69 26.97
N ARG A 24 -5.28 30.11 25.88
CA ARG A 24 -5.48 29.61 24.53
C ARG A 24 -5.08 28.14 24.51
N ALA A 25 -6.08 27.25 24.58
CA ALA A 25 -5.85 25.82 24.61
C ALA A 25 -5.02 25.40 23.40
N PHE A 26 -3.85 24.80 23.64
CA PHE A 26 -3.11 24.12 22.59
C PHE A 26 -3.96 22.99 22.05
N ALA A 27 -4.26 23.02 20.75
CA ALA A 27 -4.88 21.88 20.09
C ALA A 27 -3.90 20.69 20.20
N PRO A 28 -4.34 19.53 20.73
CA PRO A 28 -3.46 18.37 20.88
C PRO A 28 -3.07 17.82 19.49
N ALA A 29 -1.92 17.13 19.43
CA ALA A 29 -1.37 16.53 18.21
C ALA A 29 -2.15 15.27 17.74
N SER A 30 -3.47 15.27 17.84
CA SER A 30 -4.37 14.17 17.42
C SER A 30 -4.79 14.25 15.96
N ALA A 31 -4.56 15.38 15.29
CA ALA A 31 -5.13 15.66 13.96
C ALA A 31 -4.67 14.67 12.87
N LEU A 32 -3.37 14.36 12.79
CA LEU A 32 -2.84 13.46 11.75
C LEU A 32 -3.34 12.03 11.93
N THR A 33 -3.30 11.50 13.15
CA THR A 33 -3.88 10.17 13.48
C THR A 33 -5.39 10.14 13.20
N SER A 34 -6.10 11.26 13.39
CA SER A 34 -7.55 11.33 13.13
C SER A 34 -7.93 11.33 11.65
N ILE A 35 -7.13 11.93 10.76
CA ILE A 35 -7.46 11.99 9.32
C ILE A 35 -7.26 10.61 8.67
N VAL A 36 -6.12 9.96 8.91
CA VAL A 36 -5.85 8.60 8.39
C VAL A 36 -6.91 7.63 8.91
N ARG A 37 -7.27 7.71 10.20
CA ARG A 37 -8.31 6.85 10.78
C ARG A 37 -9.71 7.14 10.22
N ALA A 38 -10.09 8.41 10.04
CA ALA A 38 -11.39 8.76 9.46
C ALA A 38 -11.52 8.29 8.00
N MET A 39 -10.42 8.32 7.24
CA MET A 39 -10.34 7.77 5.89
C MET A 39 -10.53 6.23 5.91
N GLU A 40 -9.84 5.52 6.81
CA GLU A 40 -10.00 4.07 7.01
C GLU A 40 -11.45 3.70 7.40
N ASP A 41 -12.05 4.41 8.37
CA ASP A 41 -13.43 4.18 8.82
C ASP A 41 -14.47 4.42 7.70
N GLU A 42 -14.30 5.46 6.88
CA GLU A 42 -15.21 5.73 5.74
C GLU A 42 -15.01 4.73 4.59
N ILE A 43 -13.77 4.29 4.30
CA ILE A 43 -13.50 3.19 3.36
C ILE A 43 -14.18 1.91 3.86
N HIS A 44 -14.00 1.55 5.13
CA HIS A 44 -14.62 0.38 5.75
C HIS A 44 -16.14 0.47 5.68
N SER A 45 -16.72 1.63 5.97
CA SER A 45 -18.16 1.86 5.85
C SER A 45 -18.67 1.75 4.42
N ARG A 46 -17.89 2.15 3.40
CA ARG A 46 -18.24 1.97 1.97
C ARG A 46 -18.17 0.51 1.54
N LEU A 47 -17.16 -0.24 1.97
CA LEU A 47 -17.05 -1.69 1.71
C LEU A 47 -18.21 -2.47 2.35
N GLU A 48 -18.64 -2.08 3.55
CA GLU A 48 -19.83 -2.63 4.22
C GLU A 48 -21.14 -2.28 3.50
N LYS A 49 -21.29 -1.04 3.02
CA LYS A 49 -22.41 -0.62 2.15
C LYS A 49 -22.42 -1.32 0.79
N GLN A 50 -21.27 -1.86 0.34
CA GLN A 50 -21.16 -2.71 -0.85
C GLN A 50 -21.42 -4.20 -0.55
N GLY A 51 -21.80 -4.57 0.68
CA GLY A 51 -22.17 -5.94 1.03
C GLY A 51 -20.98 -6.87 1.31
N LEU A 52 -19.79 -6.34 1.57
CA LEU A 52 -18.73 -7.11 2.25
C LEU A 52 -18.93 -7.04 3.76
N GLN A 53 -18.57 -8.09 4.48
CA GLN A 53 -18.49 -8.10 5.93
C GLN A 53 -17.04 -7.97 6.40
N LYS A 54 -16.84 -7.29 7.53
CA LYS A 54 -15.57 -7.28 8.26
C LYS A 54 -15.45 -8.58 9.07
N VAL A 55 -14.44 -9.40 8.76
CA VAL A 55 -14.16 -10.66 9.47
C VAL A 55 -12.91 -10.45 10.32
N LEU A 56 -12.97 -10.86 11.59
CA LEU A 56 -11.83 -10.74 12.51
C LEU A 56 -11.03 -12.05 12.47
N LEU A 57 -9.71 -11.94 12.36
CA LEU A 57 -8.76 -13.07 12.42
C LEU A 57 -7.97 -12.99 13.74
N PRO A 58 -7.81 -14.09 14.51
CA PRO A 58 -8.30 -15.46 14.25
C PRO A 58 -9.82 -15.58 14.13
N LEU A 59 -10.30 -16.52 13.32
CA LEU A 59 -11.75 -16.78 13.21
C LEU A 59 -12.31 -17.13 14.59
N GLY A 60 -13.37 -16.41 14.99
CA GLY A 60 -13.96 -16.50 16.34
C GLY A 60 -13.44 -15.48 17.35
N ALA A 61 -12.42 -14.68 17.01
CA ALA A 61 -12.00 -13.54 17.82
C ALA A 61 -13.09 -12.46 17.92
N THR A 62 -13.16 -11.81 19.09
CA THR A 62 -14.08 -10.69 19.36
C THR A 62 -13.36 -9.34 19.25
N LEU A 63 -14.12 -8.24 19.27
CA LEU A 63 -13.58 -6.87 19.33
C LEU A 63 -12.77 -6.57 20.61
N THR A 64 -12.79 -7.45 21.60
CA THR A 64 -11.95 -7.38 22.81
C THR A 64 -10.69 -8.22 22.76
N ASP A 65 -10.59 -9.16 21.82
CA ASP A 65 -9.41 -10.00 21.60
C ASP A 65 -8.41 -9.30 20.68
N ARG A 66 -7.16 -9.77 20.67
CA ARG A 66 -6.17 -9.37 19.67
C ARG A 66 -6.56 -9.95 18.32
N HIS A 67 -6.89 -9.08 17.37
CA HIS A 67 -7.40 -9.48 16.06
C HIS A 67 -6.91 -8.56 14.94
N VAL A 68 -6.74 -9.10 13.73
CA VAL A 68 -6.60 -8.32 12.49
C VAL A 68 -7.89 -8.44 11.68
N PRO A 69 -8.50 -7.34 11.19
CA PRO A 69 -9.65 -7.41 10.31
C PRO A 69 -9.23 -7.77 8.87
N ILE A 70 -10.13 -8.45 8.16
CA ILE A 70 -10.16 -8.55 6.69
C ILE A 70 -11.58 -8.22 6.21
N PHE A 71 -11.76 -7.98 4.92
CA PHE A 71 -13.10 -7.98 4.32
C PHE A 71 -13.35 -9.25 3.51
N ALA A 72 -14.57 -9.77 3.59
CA ALA A 72 -15.01 -10.93 2.82
C ALA A 72 -16.46 -10.76 2.36
N THR A 73 -16.87 -11.39 1.26
CA THR A 73 -18.29 -11.61 0.98
C THR A 73 -18.91 -12.47 2.10
N PRO A 74 -20.14 -12.17 2.59
CA PRO A 74 -20.75 -12.91 3.70
C PRO A 74 -20.91 -14.42 3.48
N ASP A 75 -21.29 -14.80 2.26
CA ASP A 75 -21.43 -16.18 1.83
C ASP A 75 -20.46 -16.48 0.68
N LEU A 76 -19.23 -16.88 1.03
CA LEU A 76 -18.25 -17.38 0.08
C LEU A 76 -18.50 -18.86 -0.30
N LYS A 77 -19.52 -19.53 0.25
CA LYS A 77 -19.85 -20.94 -0.06
C LYS A 77 -20.80 -21.10 -1.24
N SER A 78 -21.63 -20.10 -1.54
CA SER A 78 -22.40 -20.07 -2.79
C SER A 78 -21.60 -19.62 -4.01
N LYS A 79 -20.36 -19.14 -3.84
CA LYS A 79 -19.55 -18.57 -4.92
C LYS A 79 -18.70 -19.62 -5.64
N SER A 80 -18.90 -19.76 -6.95
CA SER A 80 -18.08 -20.62 -7.82
C SER A 80 -16.67 -20.04 -8.09
N ARG A 81 -16.53 -18.72 -7.96
CA ARG A 81 -15.27 -17.98 -8.10
C ARG A 81 -15.06 -17.03 -6.92
N ILE A 82 -13.83 -16.92 -6.45
CA ILE A 82 -13.39 -15.97 -5.43
C ILE A 82 -12.18 -15.18 -5.93
N VAL A 83 -12.21 -13.87 -5.76
CA VAL A 83 -11.06 -12.97 -5.95
C VAL A 83 -10.46 -12.67 -4.58
N VAL A 84 -9.18 -13.01 -4.40
CA VAL A 84 -8.42 -12.76 -3.17
C VAL A 84 -7.42 -11.66 -3.47
N ILE A 85 -7.63 -10.50 -2.85
CA ILE A 85 -6.78 -9.32 -2.97
C ILE A 85 -5.94 -9.22 -1.70
N PHE A 86 -4.61 -9.35 -1.85
CA PHE A 86 -3.68 -9.05 -0.77
C PHE A 86 -3.03 -7.68 -1.02
N GLY A 87 -3.29 -6.74 -0.13
CA GLY A 87 -2.81 -5.36 -0.22
C GLY A 87 -1.31 -5.19 -0.06
N GLU A 88 -0.85 -3.99 -0.39
CA GLU A 88 0.52 -3.50 -0.18
C GLU A 88 0.75 -3.23 1.34
N PRO A 89 1.77 -3.82 1.99
CA PRO A 89 1.93 -3.78 3.45
C PRO A 89 2.16 -2.38 4.06
N SER A 90 2.55 -1.38 3.28
CA SER A 90 2.67 0.01 3.74
C SER A 90 1.32 0.75 3.85
N GLN A 91 0.23 0.23 3.26
CA GLN A 91 -1.10 0.84 3.32
C GLN A 91 -1.98 0.24 4.44
N ASP A 92 -3.07 0.92 4.80
CA ASP A 92 -4.10 0.37 5.71
C ASP A 92 -5.11 -0.56 4.96
N LEU A 93 -5.90 -1.36 5.67
CA LEU A 93 -6.86 -2.29 5.05
C LEU A 93 -7.88 -1.54 4.17
N GLY A 94 -7.94 -1.93 2.90
CA GLY A 94 -8.85 -1.35 1.90
C GLY A 94 -8.32 -0.07 1.23
N VAL A 95 -7.23 0.53 1.73
CA VAL A 95 -6.52 1.62 1.02
C VAL A 95 -5.70 1.00 -0.11
N ILE A 96 -5.67 1.66 -1.27
CA ILE A 96 -4.74 1.36 -2.37
C ILE A 96 -3.62 2.39 -2.39
N ALA A 97 -3.97 3.67 -2.35
CA ALA A 97 -2.99 4.75 -2.33
C ALA A 97 -3.53 5.99 -1.61
N GLY A 98 -2.99 6.29 -0.42
CA GLY A 98 -3.38 7.46 0.37
C GLY A 98 -3.27 8.79 -0.39
N ARG A 99 -2.32 8.91 -1.33
CA ARG A 99 -2.14 10.08 -2.21
C ARG A 99 -3.30 10.33 -3.18
N ILE A 100 -4.02 9.28 -3.59
CA ILE A 100 -5.23 9.39 -4.43
C ILE A 100 -6.47 9.56 -3.57
N ALA A 101 -6.55 8.83 -2.45
CA ALA A 101 -7.68 8.88 -1.52
C ALA A 101 -7.92 10.29 -0.94
N ASN A 102 -6.84 11.03 -0.66
CA ASN A 102 -6.85 12.43 -0.21
C ASN A 102 -6.68 13.44 -1.37
N GLY A 103 -6.62 12.95 -2.62
CA GLY A 103 -6.36 13.74 -3.83
C GLY A 103 -7.55 13.79 -4.81
N PRO A 104 -7.32 14.18 -6.08
CA PRO A 104 -8.40 14.39 -7.06
C PRO A 104 -9.27 13.16 -7.38
N GLY A 105 -8.73 11.94 -7.22
CA GLY A 105 -9.50 10.70 -7.38
C GLY A 105 -10.41 10.36 -6.19
N GLY A 106 -10.14 10.97 -5.03
CA GLY A 106 -10.87 10.77 -3.78
C GLY A 106 -10.86 9.34 -3.26
N ILE A 107 -11.60 9.13 -2.16
CA ILE A 107 -11.73 7.85 -1.47
C ILE A 107 -12.08 6.70 -2.43
N ASP A 108 -12.95 6.93 -3.43
CA ASP A 108 -13.40 5.88 -4.33
C ASP A 108 -12.28 5.32 -5.24
N GLN A 109 -11.41 6.16 -5.80
CA GLN A 109 -10.29 5.70 -6.64
C GLN A 109 -9.08 5.27 -5.80
N GLY A 110 -8.82 5.92 -4.68
CA GLY A 110 -7.68 5.61 -3.80
C GLY A 110 -7.85 4.40 -2.90
N SER A 111 -8.97 3.66 -3.02
CA SER A 111 -9.32 2.52 -2.18
C SER A 111 -10.00 1.40 -2.97
N MET A 112 -10.11 0.23 -2.33
CA MET A 112 -10.77 -0.95 -2.88
C MET A 112 -12.27 -0.74 -3.17
N VAL A 113 -12.87 0.38 -2.79
CA VAL A 113 -14.30 0.68 -3.04
C VAL A 113 -14.63 0.68 -4.54
N SER A 114 -13.77 1.23 -5.40
CA SER A 114 -13.95 1.15 -6.86
C SER A 114 -13.66 -0.23 -7.43
N VAL A 115 -12.66 -0.93 -6.89
CA VAL A 115 -12.26 -2.29 -7.29
C VAL A 115 -13.39 -3.29 -7.00
N VAL A 116 -13.95 -3.26 -5.79
CA VAL A 116 -15.10 -4.07 -5.37
C VAL A 116 -16.32 -3.79 -6.25
N ARG A 117 -16.62 -2.51 -6.52
CA ARG A 117 -17.75 -2.13 -7.39
C ARG A 117 -17.63 -2.72 -8.80
N LYS A 118 -16.42 -2.75 -9.35
CA LYS A 118 -16.14 -3.30 -10.68
C LYS A 118 -16.16 -4.82 -10.68
N LEU A 119 -15.51 -5.47 -9.71
CA LEU A 119 -15.57 -6.94 -9.52
C LEU A 119 -17.00 -7.46 -9.34
N GLN A 120 -17.85 -6.71 -8.64
CA GLN A 120 -19.27 -7.03 -8.46
C GLN A 120 -20.10 -6.94 -9.74
N ALA A 121 -19.56 -6.40 -10.84
CA ALA A 121 -20.20 -6.33 -12.15
C ALA A 121 -19.66 -7.36 -13.17
N GLN A 122 -18.69 -8.20 -12.78
CA GLN A 122 -18.17 -9.29 -13.62
C GLN A 122 -18.89 -10.61 -13.32
N ASP A 123 -18.97 -11.50 -14.31
CA ASP A 123 -19.46 -12.86 -14.10
C ASP A 123 -18.39 -13.74 -13.39
N SER A 124 -18.81 -14.77 -12.67
CA SER A 124 -17.90 -15.77 -12.09
C SER A 124 -17.34 -16.73 -13.15
N SER A 125 -18.12 -17.05 -14.20
CA SER A 125 -17.68 -17.82 -15.37
C SER A 125 -18.65 -17.66 -16.54
N THR A 126 -18.47 -18.41 -17.65
CA THR A 126 -19.47 -18.53 -18.72
C THR A 126 -20.74 -19.30 -18.32
N THR A 127 -20.73 -20.00 -17.19
CA THR A 127 -21.85 -20.82 -16.68
C THR A 127 -22.43 -20.30 -15.36
N ASP A 128 -21.76 -19.37 -14.69
CA ASP A 128 -22.22 -18.69 -13.48
C ASP A 128 -22.14 -17.15 -13.66
N PRO A 129 -23.27 -16.49 -13.99
CA PRO A 129 -23.35 -15.03 -14.12
C PRO A 129 -23.53 -14.32 -12.76
N SER A 130 -23.36 -15.01 -11.63
CA SER A 130 -23.28 -14.36 -10.33
C SER A 130 -21.90 -13.74 -10.14
N SER A 131 -21.84 -12.59 -9.46
CA SER A 131 -20.56 -11.91 -9.21
C SER A 131 -19.59 -12.77 -8.39
N PRO A 132 -18.27 -12.67 -8.61
CA PRO A 132 -17.30 -13.39 -7.78
C PRO A 132 -17.43 -13.04 -6.30
N GLY A 133 -17.13 -13.99 -5.43
CA GLY A 133 -16.80 -13.70 -4.04
C GLY A 133 -15.53 -12.85 -3.96
N ILE A 134 -15.41 -12.01 -2.95
CA ILE A 134 -14.25 -11.13 -2.77
C ILE A 134 -13.70 -11.33 -1.35
N VAL A 135 -12.38 -11.43 -1.24
CA VAL A 135 -11.62 -11.35 0.01
C VAL A 135 -10.58 -10.24 -0.14
N ILE A 136 -10.51 -9.32 0.82
CA ILE A 136 -9.49 -8.27 0.90
C ILE A 136 -8.75 -8.45 2.22
N ALA A 137 -7.48 -8.81 2.13
CA ALA A 137 -6.56 -8.95 3.25
C ALA A 137 -5.39 -7.96 3.13
N ASN A 138 -4.78 -7.58 4.24
CA ASN A 138 -3.61 -6.71 4.25
C ASN A 138 -2.56 -7.25 5.25
N PRO A 139 -1.46 -7.86 4.77
CA PRO A 139 -0.42 -8.44 5.63
C PRO A 139 0.49 -7.39 6.31
N GLY A 140 0.26 -6.09 6.10
CA GLY A 140 0.95 -5.00 6.79
C GLY A 140 0.35 -4.59 8.13
N GLN A 141 -0.98 -4.63 8.26
CA GLN A 141 -1.70 -4.24 9.49
C GLN A 141 -1.66 -5.33 10.57
N LEU A 142 -0.45 -5.69 11.04
CA LEU A 142 -0.22 -6.77 12.01
C LEU A 142 0.37 -6.32 13.36
N TYR A 143 0.53 -5.02 13.60
CA TYR A 143 0.86 -4.50 14.93
C TYR A 143 -0.44 -4.30 15.73
N TRP A 144 -0.74 -5.15 16.72
CA TRP A 144 -1.85 -4.89 17.65
C TRP A 144 -1.51 -3.74 18.60
N TRP A 145 -2.38 -2.73 18.67
CA TRP A 145 -2.27 -1.60 19.59
C TRP A 145 -3.31 -1.74 20.73
N PRO A 146 -2.90 -2.11 21.96
CA PRO A 146 -3.83 -2.38 23.07
C PRO A 146 -4.73 -1.20 23.44
N GLU A 147 -4.18 0.02 23.49
CA GLU A 147 -4.94 1.21 23.89
C GLU A 147 -6.02 1.60 22.86
N GLY A 148 -5.74 1.38 21.57
CA GLY A 148 -6.68 1.63 20.47
C GLY A 148 -7.56 0.45 20.08
N LYS A 149 -7.31 -0.75 20.64
CA LYS A 149 -8.02 -2.02 20.36
C LYS A 149 -8.17 -2.34 18.87
N ARG A 150 -7.10 -2.11 18.10
CA ARG A 150 -7.04 -2.37 16.66
C ARG A 150 -5.63 -2.77 16.23
N THR A 151 -5.49 -3.26 15.01
CA THR A 151 -4.19 -3.31 14.34
C THR A 151 -3.82 -2.02 13.62
N LEU A 152 -2.52 -1.87 13.40
CA LEU A 152 -1.85 -0.80 12.67
C LEU A 152 -0.79 -1.41 11.73
N THR A 153 -0.41 -0.68 10.68
CA THR A 153 0.88 -0.91 10.02
C THR A 153 2.03 -0.50 10.95
N VAL A 154 3.27 -0.91 10.64
CA VAL A 154 4.46 -0.49 11.40
C VAL A 154 4.55 1.05 11.42
N THR A 155 4.46 1.68 10.25
CA THR A 155 4.49 3.14 10.08
C THR A 155 3.38 3.85 10.87
N ALA A 156 2.17 3.28 10.92
CA ALA A 156 1.07 3.84 11.72
C ALA A 156 1.27 3.62 13.24
N SER A 157 2.06 2.63 13.66
CA SER A 157 2.42 2.42 15.06
C SER A 157 3.47 3.42 15.57
N ASP A 158 4.43 3.80 14.72
CA ASP A 158 5.39 4.88 15.01
C ASP A 158 4.71 6.26 15.08
N ALA A 159 3.61 6.44 14.33
CA ALA A 159 2.80 7.65 14.32
C ALA A 159 1.79 7.78 15.49
N ILE A 160 1.78 6.85 16.46
CA ILE A 160 0.96 6.99 17.69
C ILE A 160 1.58 8.08 18.59
N PRO A 161 0.82 9.11 19.01
CA PRO A 161 1.32 10.13 19.94
C PRO A 161 1.93 9.53 21.22
N LEU A 162 3.17 9.95 21.52
CA LEU A 162 3.89 9.58 22.75
C LEU A 162 3.56 10.55 23.89
N PRO A 163 3.62 10.12 25.17
CA PRO A 163 3.33 11.01 26.31
C PRO A 163 4.30 12.20 26.48
N SER A 164 5.47 12.18 25.84
CA SER A 164 6.48 13.24 25.90
C SER A 164 7.47 13.14 24.73
N LEU A 165 8.06 14.28 24.34
CA LEU A 165 9.08 14.39 23.29
C LEU A 165 10.40 13.66 23.63
N VAL A 166 10.65 13.34 24.90
CA VAL A 166 11.85 12.61 25.36
C VAL A 166 11.60 11.12 25.61
N HIS A 167 10.50 10.57 25.09
CA HIS A 167 10.20 9.14 25.21
C HIS A 167 10.87 8.35 24.08
N TYR A 168 11.44 7.18 24.39
CA TYR A 168 12.25 6.34 23.49
C TYR A 168 11.47 5.62 22.37
N GLY A 169 10.38 6.20 21.87
CA GLY A 169 9.47 5.54 20.91
C GLY A 169 8.64 4.43 21.54
N ARG A 170 8.03 3.59 20.68
CA ARG A 170 7.36 2.34 21.07
C ARG A 170 8.24 1.17 20.67
N VAL A 171 8.36 0.18 21.56
CA VAL A 171 9.08 -1.07 21.29
C VAL A 171 8.06 -2.16 20.99
N HIS A 172 8.30 -2.96 19.95
CA HIS A 172 7.46 -4.13 19.66
C HIS A 172 7.68 -5.22 20.71
N MET A 173 6.64 -5.52 21.49
CA MET A 173 6.63 -6.58 22.50
C MET A 173 5.67 -7.68 22.05
N ALA A 174 6.22 -8.83 21.60
CA ALA A 174 5.44 -9.89 20.97
C ALA A 174 4.25 -10.39 21.84
N GLU A 175 4.43 -10.47 23.16
CA GLU A 175 3.37 -10.85 24.10
C GLU A 175 2.15 -9.92 24.07
N LEU A 176 2.34 -8.65 23.71
CA LEU A 176 1.30 -7.60 23.64
C LEU A 176 0.83 -7.32 22.20
N ASN A 177 1.77 -7.23 21.25
CA ASN A 177 1.53 -6.71 19.91
C ASN A 177 1.23 -7.78 18.84
N ASN A 178 1.62 -9.05 19.05
CA ASN A 178 1.31 -10.10 18.08
C ASN A 178 -0.20 -10.44 18.08
N ILE A 179 -0.75 -10.70 16.91
CA ILE A 179 -2.05 -11.38 16.75
C ILE A 179 -1.77 -12.88 16.59
N PRO A 180 -2.40 -13.78 17.39
CA PRO A 180 -2.16 -15.22 17.27
C PRO A 180 -2.42 -15.75 15.85
N GLY A 181 -1.53 -16.60 15.36
CA GLY A 181 -1.55 -17.16 14.01
C GLY A 181 -1.36 -16.14 12.87
N ASN A 182 -1.16 -14.86 13.19
CA ASN A 182 -1.05 -13.72 12.27
C ASN A 182 0.14 -12.83 12.67
N GLU A 183 1.19 -13.42 13.24
CA GLU A 183 2.33 -12.72 13.84
C GLU A 183 3.32 -12.11 12.82
N SER A 184 3.13 -12.37 11.53
CA SER A 184 4.01 -11.93 10.44
C SER A 184 3.24 -11.90 9.12
N ARG A 185 3.77 -11.18 8.10
CA ARG A 185 3.22 -11.16 6.73
C ARG A 185 2.91 -12.58 6.23
N ALA A 186 3.89 -13.48 6.36
CA ALA A 186 3.77 -14.89 5.97
C ALA A 186 2.73 -15.66 6.79
N ASN A 187 2.67 -15.46 8.11
CA ASN A 187 1.65 -16.10 8.95
C ASN A 187 0.23 -15.63 8.59
N HIS A 188 0.03 -14.35 8.31
CA HIS A 188 -1.27 -13.82 7.92
C HIS A 188 -1.73 -14.34 6.54
N ILE A 189 -0.87 -14.32 5.52
CA ILE A 189 -1.21 -14.89 4.20
C ILE A 189 -1.49 -16.39 4.33
N ARG A 190 -0.66 -17.11 5.08
CA ARG A 190 -0.91 -18.51 5.41
C ARG A 190 -2.24 -18.70 6.14
N TYR A 191 -2.64 -17.82 7.07
CA TYR A 191 -3.92 -17.90 7.77
C TYR A 191 -5.11 -17.68 6.81
N VAL A 192 -4.99 -16.75 5.85
CA VAL A 192 -6.01 -16.51 4.83
C VAL A 192 -6.21 -17.76 3.97
N TRP A 193 -5.13 -18.41 3.49
CA TRP A 193 -5.26 -19.68 2.77
C TRP A 193 -5.71 -20.83 3.68
N ASP A 194 -4.94 -21.15 4.72
CA ASP A 194 -5.09 -22.35 5.55
C ASP A 194 -6.38 -22.36 6.37
N VAL A 195 -6.95 -21.20 6.69
CA VAL A 195 -8.10 -21.10 7.60
C VAL A 195 -9.26 -20.36 6.96
N VAL A 196 -9.08 -19.14 6.43
CA VAL A 196 -10.19 -18.34 5.91
C VAL A 196 -10.80 -19.00 4.67
N LEU A 197 -9.99 -19.25 3.63
CA LEU A 197 -10.50 -19.84 2.39
C LEU A 197 -11.03 -21.26 2.62
N GLN A 198 -10.35 -22.11 3.41
CA GLN A 198 -10.84 -23.46 3.71
C GLN A 198 -12.14 -23.48 4.53
N THR A 199 -12.31 -22.56 5.49
CA THR A 199 -13.50 -22.55 6.35
C THR A 199 -14.68 -21.87 5.65
N MET A 200 -14.43 -20.83 4.84
CA MET A 200 -15.46 -19.94 4.30
C MET A 200 -15.80 -20.16 2.83
N SER A 201 -14.91 -20.72 1.99
CA SER A 201 -15.24 -20.99 0.58
C SER A 201 -15.95 -22.33 0.37
N ASN A 202 -16.47 -22.53 -0.85
CA ASN A 202 -16.72 -23.86 -1.40
C ASN A 202 -15.39 -24.51 -1.82
N ASP A 203 -15.21 -25.82 -1.61
CA ASP A 203 -14.00 -26.54 -2.00
C ASP A 203 -13.75 -26.55 -3.52
N ASP A 204 -14.80 -26.48 -4.34
CA ASP A 204 -14.69 -26.39 -5.80
C ASP A 204 -14.43 -24.95 -6.29
N ALA A 205 -14.51 -23.93 -5.42
CA ALA A 205 -14.44 -22.53 -5.85
C ALA A 205 -13.07 -22.17 -6.43
N LYS A 206 -13.07 -21.61 -7.64
CA LYS A 206 -11.88 -21.13 -8.34
C LYS A 206 -11.37 -19.83 -7.74
N ILE A 207 -10.05 -19.70 -7.62
CA ILE A 207 -9.40 -18.61 -6.90
C ILE A 207 -8.57 -17.77 -7.88
N SER A 208 -8.96 -16.52 -8.05
CA SER A 208 -8.17 -15.49 -8.73
C SER A 208 -7.44 -14.66 -7.69
N ILE A 209 -6.13 -14.45 -7.84
CA ILE A 209 -5.29 -13.72 -6.88
C ILE A 209 -4.86 -12.37 -7.45
N ILE A 210 -4.92 -11.32 -6.64
CA ILE A 210 -4.19 -10.06 -6.86
C ILE A 210 -3.24 -9.85 -5.67
N ALA A 211 -1.94 -9.69 -5.93
CA ALA A 211 -0.94 -9.30 -4.94
C ALA A 211 -0.26 -7.99 -5.35
N ILE A 212 0.10 -7.15 -4.37
CA ILE A 212 0.64 -5.81 -4.59
C ILE A 212 1.95 -5.63 -3.82
N GLY A 213 2.97 -5.10 -4.49
CA GLY A 213 4.27 -4.73 -3.92
C GLY A 213 4.97 -5.89 -3.22
N GLU A 214 5.44 -5.67 -2.00
CA GLU A 214 6.13 -6.69 -1.16
C GLU A 214 5.33 -8.00 -1.04
N THR A 215 4.01 -7.91 -1.08
CA THR A 215 3.13 -9.07 -0.91
C THR A 215 3.28 -10.10 -2.06
N CYS A 216 3.80 -9.70 -3.23
CA CYS A 216 4.07 -10.61 -4.34
C CYS A 216 5.06 -11.73 -3.92
N GLU A 217 6.13 -11.39 -3.19
CA GLU A 217 7.08 -12.36 -2.64
C GLU A 217 6.40 -13.33 -1.66
N THR A 218 5.60 -12.79 -0.72
CA THR A 218 5.01 -13.61 0.34
C THR A 218 3.94 -14.57 -0.21
N VAL A 219 3.19 -14.16 -1.24
CA VAL A 219 2.21 -15.04 -1.93
C VAL A 219 2.92 -16.12 -2.76
N THR A 220 3.90 -15.74 -3.58
CA THR A 220 4.65 -16.70 -4.41
C THR A 220 5.44 -17.68 -3.54
N GLY A 221 6.04 -17.22 -2.43
CA GLY A 221 6.69 -18.07 -1.43
C GLY A 221 5.75 -19.08 -0.75
N TYR A 222 4.51 -18.70 -0.42
CA TYR A 222 3.51 -19.63 0.11
C TYR A 222 3.14 -20.71 -0.92
N LEU A 223 2.92 -20.33 -2.19
CA LEU A 223 2.53 -21.25 -3.26
C LEU A 223 3.70 -22.08 -3.81
N ASN A 224 4.95 -21.69 -3.59
CA ASN A 224 6.12 -22.48 -3.95
C ASN A 224 6.28 -23.76 -3.11
N ASP A 225 5.80 -23.79 -1.86
CA ASP A 225 5.79 -25.04 -1.08
C ASP A 225 4.92 -26.10 -1.76
N ALA A 226 5.50 -27.29 -1.98
CA ALA A 226 4.84 -28.35 -2.74
C ALA A 226 3.55 -28.89 -2.09
N LYS A 227 3.39 -28.82 -0.76
CA LYS A 227 2.16 -29.25 -0.08
C LYS A 227 1.05 -28.21 -0.27
N ASN A 228 1.40 -26.93 -0.17
CA ASN A 228 0.48 -25.84 -0.45
C ASN A 228 0.06 -25.86 -1.92
N TRP A 229 1.00 -26.02 -2.85
CA TRP A 229 0.67 -26.10 -4.28
C TRP A 229 -0.20 -27.30 -4.61
N ASN A 230 0.16 -28.52 -4.16
CA ASN A 230 -0.66 -29.71 -4.39
C ASN A 230 -2.08 -29.59 -3.81
N ARG A 231 -2.30 -28.70 -2.84
CA ARG A 231 -3.62 -28.39 -2.28
C ARG A 231 -4.41 -27.36 -3.09
N TRP A 232 -3.74 -26.37 -3.67
CA TRP A 232 -4.38 -25.20 -4.28
C TRP A 232 -4.35 -25.17 -5.81
N ALA A 233 -3.43 -25.88 -6.48
CA ALA A 233 -3.23 -25.85 -7.93
C ALA A 233 -4.52 -26.12 -8.74
N GLY A 234 -5.33 -27.08 -8.30
CA GLY A 234 -6.62 -27.39 -8.95
C GLY A 234 -7.69 -26.29 -8.78
N ARG A 235 -7.46 -25.32 -7.90
CA ARG A 235 -8.40 -24.23 -7.56
C ARG A 235 -7.93 -22.86 -8.06
N VAL A 236 -6.64 -22.54 -7.99
CA VAL A 236 -6.14 -21.25 -8.49
C VAL A 236 -6.34 -21.19 -10.00
N SER A 237 -7.04 -20.18 -10.50
CA SER A 237 -7.33 -19.99 -11.92
C SER A 237 -6.50 -18.86 -12.55
N SER A 238 -6.19 -17.82 -11.78
CA SER A 238 -5.37 -16.69 -12.25
C SER A 238 -4.59 -16.08 -11.10
N MET A 239 -3.43 -15.51 -11.40
CA MET A 239 -2.67 -14.67 -10.49
C MET A 239 -2.27 -13.39 -11.22
N LEU A 240 -2.20 -12.30 -10.48
CA LEU A 240 -1.71 -11.00 -10.92
C LEU A 240 -0.77 -10.45 -9.86
N LEU A 241 0.47 -10.18 -10.26
CA LEU A 241 1.51 -9.62 -9.39
C LEU A 241 1.77 -8.17 -9.82
N LEU A 242 1.52 -7.21 -8.94
CA LEU A 242 1.55 -5.78 -9.23
C LEU A 242 2.72 -5.12 -8.51
N GLY A 243 3.73 -4.65 -9.23
CA GLY A 243 4.97 -4.14 -8.65
C GLY A 243 5.90 -5.25 -8.13
N HIS A 244 5.86 -6.41 -8.77
CA HIS A 244 6.71 -7.56 -8.46
C HIS A 244 8.15 -7.34 -8.94
N VAL A 245 9.11 -7.57 -8.06
CA VAL A 245 10.55 -7.30 -8.27
C VAL A 245 11.46 -8.45 -7.82
N TYR A 246 10.89 -9.61 -7.49
CA TYR A 246 11.60 -10.73 -6.86
C TYR A 246 11.93 -11.82 -7.87
N PRO A 247 13.22 -12.11 -8.15
CA PRO A 247 13.65 -13.14 -9.10
C PRO A 247 13.10 -14.54 -8.79
N SER A 248 12.79 -15.30 -9.84
CA SER A 248 12.23 -16.65 -9.74
C SER A 248 13.27 -17.75 -9.40
N ASP A 249 14.55 -17.39 -9.29
CA ASP A 249 15.67 -18.31 -8.98
C ASP A 249 15.44 -19.17 -7.73
N ASN A 250 14.81 -18.58 -6.71
CA ASN A 250 14.54 -19.24 -5.43
C ASN A 250 13.28 -20.14 -5.45
N LEU A 251 12.55 -20.18 -6.57
CA LEU A 251 11.42 -21.09 -6.74
C LEU A 251 11.92 -22.50 -7.06
N THR A 252 11.32 -23.49 -6.43
CA THR A 252 11.77 -24.89 -6.42
C THR A 252 10.69 -25.88 -6.86
N ASN A 253 9.46 -25.38 -7.07
CA ASN A 253 8.32 -26.16 -7.52
C ASN A 253 8.02 -25.84 -8.99
N GLU A 254 8.48 -26.72 -9.88
CA GLU A 254 8.34 -26.55 -11.34
C GLU A 254 6.87 -26.46 -11.81
N SER A 255 5.94 -27.13 -11.12
CA SER A 255 4.51 -27.01 -11.46
C SER A 255 3.94 -25.64 -11.06
N PHE A 256 4.47 -25.01 -10.01
CA PHE A 256 4.12 -23.64 -9.67
C PHE A 256 4.81 -22.64 -10.60
N LYS A 257 6.06 -22.86 -11.02
CA LYS A 257 6.74 -22.03 -12.04
C LYS A 257 5.97 -22.00 -13.37
N GLU A 258 5.48 -23.15 -13.83
CA GLU A 258 4.74 -23.21 -15.09
C GLU A 258 3.39 -22.48 -14.99
N PHE A 259 2.72 -22.53 -13.82
CA PHE A 259 1.57 -21.66 -13.54
C PHE A 259 1.95 -20.18 -13.42
N LEU A 260 3.12 -19.85 -12.85
CA LEU A 260 3.58 -18.47 -12.62
C LEU A 260 3.71 -17.66 -13.92
N ARG A 261 3.75 -18.30 -15.09
CA ARG A 261 3.61 -17.67 -16.42
C ARG A 261 2.31 -16.86 -16.61
N THR A 262 1.43 -16.79 -15.61
CA THR A 262 0.49 -15.68 -15.36
C THR A 262 1.09 -14.28 -15.51
N ARG A 263 0.24 -13.29 -15.76
CA ARG A 263 0.61 -11.88 -16.00
C ARG A 263 1.09 -11.14 -14.74
N ALA A 264 2.13 -10.33 -14.89
CA ALA A 264 2.53 -9.30 -13.93
C ALA A 264 2.48 -7.89 -14.56
N TYR A 265 2.30 -6.85 -13.72
CA TYR A 265 2.44 -5.45 -14.13
C TYR A 265 3.51 -4.76 -13.28
N ILE A 266 4.37 -3.96 -13.90
CA ILE A 266 5.45 -3.23 -13.24
C ILE A 266 5.39 -1.72 -13.52
N VAL A 267 6.10 -0.93 -12.71
CA VAL A 267 6.31 0.51 -12.91
C VAL A 267 6.98 0.73 -14.27
N SER A 268 6.41 1.58 -15.12
CA SER A 268 6.95 1.93 -16.44
C SER A 268 6.24 3.16 -17.03
N ASN A 269 6.97 3.92 -17.85
CA ASN A 269 6.44 5.03 -18.64
C ASN A 269 5.71 4.59 -19.92
N GLU A 270 5.88 3.34 -20.34
CA GLU A 270 5.31 2.82 -21.58
C GLU A 270 3.77 2.79 -21.54
N PRO A 271 3.07 2.77 -22.69
CA PRO A 271 1.63 2.56 -22.76
C PRO A 271 1.17 1.34 -21.94
N LEU A 272 -0.01 1.44 -21.32
CA LEU A 272 -0.63 0.33 -20.60
C LEU A 272 -0.74 -0.90 -21.51
N ASP A 273 -0.47 -2.09 -20.97
CA ASP A 273 -0.41 -3.38 -21.68
C ASP A 273 0.76 -3.55 -22.68
N THR A 274 1.70 -2.62 -22.78
CA THR A 274 2.99 -2.88 -23.48
C THR A 274 3.71 -4.06 -22.84
N GLY A 275 4.16 -5.03 -23.64
CA GLY A 275 5.01 -6.15 -23.20
C GLY A 275 6.44 -5.69 -22.92
N LEU A 276 6.91 -5.86 -21.67
CA LEU A 276 8.22 -5.39 -21.22
C LEU A 276 9.23 -6.54 -21.01
N ALA A 277 8.78 -7.72 -20.59
CA ALA A 277 9.65 -8.88 -20.39
C ALA A 277 8.92 -10.22 -20.55
N THR A 278 9.66 -11.25 -20.95
CA THR A 278 9.21 -12.65 -20.86
C THR A 278 9.33 -13.16 -19.40
N PRO A 279 8.90 -14.39 -19.07
CA PRO A 279 9.16 -14.99 -17.76
C PRO A 279 10.65 -15.02 -17.36
N ASP A 280 11.53 -15.07 -18.36
CA ASP A 280 12.99 -15.14 -18.22
C ASP A 280 13.64 -13.76 -18.06
N GLY A 281 12.85 -12.68 -18.12
CA GLY A 281 13.27 -11.30 -17.92
C GLY A 281 13.42 -10.49 -19.21
N ASN A 282 14.04 -9.31 -19.09
CA ASN A 282 14.52 -8.50 -20.20
C ASN A 282 15.75 -7.69 -19.74
N PRO A 283 16.98 -8.10 -20.10
CA PRO A 283 18.21 -7.41 -19.72
C PRO A 283 18.28 -5.97 -20.22
N ASP A 284 17.77 -5.67 -21.41
CA ASP A 284 17.81 -4.33 -22.01
C ASP A 284 16.94 -3.30 -21.25
N GLU A 285 15.99 -3.79 -20.44
CA GLU A 285 15.13 -3.00 -19.55
C GLU A 285 15.52 -3.15 -18.06
N CYS A 286 16.63 -3.84 -17.77
CA CYS A 286 17.03 -4.23 -16.41
C CYS A 286 15.97 -5.04 -15.62
N ILE A 287 15.07 -5.75 -16.33
CA ILE A 287 14.02 -6.57 -15.71
C ILE A 287 14.57 -8.00 -15.47
N PRO A 288 14.64 -8.49 -14.22
CA PRO A 288 15.13 -9.84 -13.94
C PRO A 288 14.13 -10.94 -14.36
N ASN A 289 14.52 -12.20 -14.21
CA ASN A 289 13.71 -13.39 -14.47
C ASN A 289 12.57 -13.56 -13.43
N LEU A 290 11.55 -12.70 -13.49
CA LEU A 290 10.44 -12.68 -12.54
C LEU A 290 9.50 -13.90 -12.61
N GLY A 291 9.71 -14.82 -13.54
CA GLY A 291 8.94 -16.07 -13.72
C GLY A 291 7.57 -15.88 -14.37
N CYS A 292 7.23 -14.64 -14.72
CA CYS A 292 5.95 -14.19 -15.25
C CYS A 292 6.17 -13.17 -16.39
N PRO A 293 5.39 -13.16 -17.48
CA PRO A 293 5.44 -12.10 -18.47
C PRO A 293 5.03 -10.77 -17.83
N CYS A 294 5.90 -9.76 -17.97
CA CYS A 294 5.72 -8.46 -17.34
C CYS A 294 5.25 -7.42 -18.34
N TYR A 295 4.24 -6.65 -17.94
CA TYR A 295 3.60 -5.62 -18.76
C TYR A 295 3.71 -4.24 -18.12
N SER A 296 3.69 -3.19 -18.93
CA SER A 296 3.61 -1.83 -18.44
C SER A 296 2.27 -1.57 -17.76
N SER A 297 2.33 -0.93 -16.59
CA SER A 297 1.19 -0.35 -15.88
C SER A 297 0.83 1.06 -16.34
N SER A 298 1.69 1.71 -17.14
CA SER A 298 1.65 3.16 -17.42
C SER A 298 1.65 4.03 -16.14
N GLU A 299 2.32 3.53 -15.09
CA GLU A 299 2.61 4.24 -13.86
C GLU A 299 4.12 4.49 -13.76
N PRO A 300 4.59 5.75 -13.77
CA PRO A 300 6.01 6.07 -13.89
C PRO A 300 6.85 5.85 -12.64
N CYS A 301 6.25 5.82 -11.43
CA CYS A 301 7.04 5.85 -10.19
C CYS A 301 6.52 4.99 -9.03
N TYR A 302 5.21 4.72 -8.96
CA TYR A 302 4.59 4.30 -7.70
C TYR A 302 3.87 2.95 -7.80
N SER A 303 4.49 1.89 -7.27
CA SER A 303 3.94 0.53 -7.30
C SER A 303 2.53 0.41 -6.72
N GLU A 304 2.16 1.24 -5.73
CA GLU A 304 0.81 1.23 -5.18
C GLU A 304 -0.25 1.82 -6.13
N LEU A 305 0.16 2.64 -7.11
CA LEU A 305 -0.73 3.18 -8.15
C LEU A 305 -0.97 2.21 -9.31
N ILE A 306 -0.19 1.12 -9.45
CA ILE A 306 -0.34 0.14 -10.54
C ILE A 306 -1.77 -0.41 -10.59
N LEU A 307 -2.35 -0.80 -9.45
CA LEU A 307 -3.73 -1.29 -9.38
C LEU A 307 -4.77 -0.24 -9.79
N ILE A 308 -4.46 1.06 -9.67
CA ILE A 308 -5.36 2.16 -10.07
C ILE A 308 -5.25 2.41 -11.59
N ARG A 309 -4.02 2.46 -12.14
CA ARG A 309 -3.79 2.68 -13.58
C ARG A 309 -4.28 1.50 -14.43
N ALA A 310 -3.83 0.29 -14.10
CA ALA A 310 -4.09 -0.91 -14.86
C ALA A 310 -5.44 -1.57 -14.51
N LEU A 311 -6.29 -0.94 -13.69
CA LEU A 311 -7.54 -1.54 -13.20
C LEU A 311 -8.46 -2.10 -14.30
N PRO A 312 -8.63 -1.46 -15.48
CA PRO A 312 -9.42 -2.06 -16.56
C PRO A 312 -8.80 -3.37 -17.06
N SER A 313 -7.56 -3.32 -17.55
CA SER A 313 -6.84 -4.47 -18.11
C SER A 313 -6.61 -5.61 -17.10
N ILE A 314 -6.44 -5.29 -15.81
CA ILE A 314 -6.42 -6.25 -14.69
C ILE A 314 -7.73 -7.05 -14.64
N LEU A 315 -8.86 -6.35 -14.68
CA LEU A 315 -10.18 -6.96 -14.54
C LEU A 315 -10.63 -7.67 -15.82
N ASP A 316 -10.33 -7.10 -16.99
CA ASP A 316 -10.64 -7.69 -18.29
C ASP A 316 -9.86 -9.01 -18.48
N TYR A 317 -8.57 -9.04 -18.14
CA TYR A 317 -7.76 -10.27 -18.07
C TYR A 317 -8.37 -11.29 -17.08
N MET A 318 -8.71 -10.85 -15.86
CA MET A 318 -9.28 -11.72 -14.84
C MET A 318 -10.61 -12.35 -15.28
N GLU A 319 -11.45 -11.63 -16.03
CA GLU A 319 -12.72 -12.14 -16.53
C GLU A 319 -12.53 -13.02 -17.78
N LEU A 320 -11.58 -12.70 -18.66
CA LEU A 320 -11.18 -13.55 -19.78
C LEU A 320 -10.72 -14.94 -19.31
N VAL A 321 -9.86 -15.00 -18.29
CA VAL A 321 -9.39 -16.27 -17.70
C VAL A 321 -10.55 -17.04 -17.06
N ALA A 322 -11.47 -16.36 -16.37
CA ALA A 322 -12.63 -17.00 -15.75
C ALA A 322 -13.67 -17.51 -16.76
N LYS A 323 -13.74 -16.89 -17.95
CA LYS A 323 -14.64 -17.27 -19.04
C LYS A 323 -14.02 -18.27 -20.04
N THR A 324 -12.72 -18.54 -19.94
CA THR A 324 -11.98 -19.43 -20.85
C THR A 324 -11.46 -20.68 -20.12
N PRO A 325 -12.12 -21.85 -20.25
CA PRO A 325 -11.61 -23.11 -19.72
C PRO A 325 -10.24 -23.44 -20.31
N SER A 326 -9.30 -23.87 -19.45
CA SER A 326 -7.90 -24.14 -19.84
C SER A 326 -7.23 -22.95 -20.55
N PHE A 327 -7.44 -21.74 -20.05
CA PHE A 327 -6.73 -20.55 -20.53
C PHE A 327 -5.21 -20.71 -20.36
N GLU A 328 -4.48 -20.56 -21.47
CA GLU A 328 -3.03 -20.39 -21.51
C GLU A 328 -2.73 -18.91 -21.84
N ASN A 329 -1.69 -18.35 -21.22
CA ASN A 329 -1.31 -16.96 -21.52
C ASN A 329 -0.73 -16.90 -22.94
N PRO A 330 -1.13 -15.91 -23.78
CA PRO A 330 -0.49 -15.72 -25.07
C PRO A 330 0.99 -15.38 -24.88
N PRO A 331 1.86 -15.72 -25.85
CA PRO A 331 3.23 -15.20 -25.89
C PRO A 331 3.22 -13.68 -25.77
N VAL A 332 4.19 -13.13 -25.01
CA VAL A 332 4.36 -11.68 -24.88
C VAL A 332 5.26 -11.19 -26.01
N ASP A 333 4.73 -10.31 -26.85
CA ASP A 333 5.52 -9.53 -27.79
C ASP A 333 6.25 -8.43 -26.99
N VAL A 334 7.49 -8.72 -26.58
CA VAL A 334 8.35 -7.74 -25.88
C VAL A 334 8.81 -6.67 -26.88
N ILE A 335 8.59 -5.40 -26.53
CA ILE A 335 9.16 -4.31 -27.32
C ILE A 335 10.66 -4.24 -27.04
N VAL A 336 11.46 -4.72 -27.99
CA VAL A 336 12.89 -4.42 -28.06
C VAL A 336 13.02 -2.94 -28.40
N ARG A 337 13.45 -2.10 -27.45
CA ARG A 337 13.95 -0.76 -27.80
C ARG A 337 15.08 -0.95 -28.81
N PRO A 338 15.17 -0.13 -29.88
CA PRO A 338 16.45 0.02 -30.55
C PRO A 338 17.48 0.35 -29.48
N GLN A 339 18.61 -0.36 -29.45
CA GLN A 339 19.75 0.13 -28.72
C GLN A 339 20.08 1.48 -29.35
N GLU A 340 19.92 2.56 -28.57
CA GLU A 340 20.64 3.78 -28.86
C GLU A 340 22.11 3.36 -28.92
N GLU A 341 22.79 3.62 -30.05
CA GLU A 341 24.20 3.29 -30.18
C GLU A 341 24.91 3.82 -28.94
N GLU A 342 25.73 3.01 -28.26
CA GLU A 342 26.45 3.44 -27.07
C GLU A 342 27.38 4.61 -27.46
N VAL A 343 26.85 5.83 -27.36
CA VAL A 343 27.63 7.05 -27.40
C VAL A 343 28.51 6.96 -26.18
N GLU A 344 29.77 6.58 -26.38
CA GLU A 344 30.73 6.30 -25.32
C GLU A 344 30.97 7.58 -24.50
N VAL A 345 30.10 7.87 -23.51
CA VAL A 345 30.13 9.13 -22.76
C VAL A 345 31.41 9.24 -21.93
N GLU A 346 31.99 8.09 -21.52
CA GLU A 346 33.33 8.01 -20.94
C GLU A 346 34.41 8.47 -21.94
N ASP A 347 34.29 8.10 -23.22
CA ASP A 347 35.22 8.48 -24.27
C ASP A 347 34.99 9.93 -24.75
N GLU A 348 33.79 10.51 -24.61
CA GLU A 348 33.59 11.97 -24.74
C GLU A 348 34.22 12.74 -23.57
N TRP A 349 34.05 12.28 -22.32
CA TRP A 349 34.72 12.92 -21.17
C TRP A 349 36.25 12.87 -21.28
N GLY A 350 36.81 11.81 -21.89
CA GLY A 350 38.22 11.73 -22.25
C GLY A 350 38.68 12.77 -23.29
N LYS A 351 37.79 13.22 -24.18
CA LYS A 351 38.08 14.18 -25.26
C LYS A 351 37.95 15.66 -24.86
N ILE A 352 37.20 15.97 -23.79
CA ILE A 352 37.10 17.34 -23.25
C ILE A 352 38.50 17.80 -22.77
N PRO A 353 39.02 18.99 -23.14
CA PRO A 353 40.28 19.51 -22.61
C PRO A 353 40.27 19.63 -21.09
N ASP A 354 41.40 19.37 -20.43
CA ASP A 354 41.48 19.44 -18.96
C ASP A 354 41.25 20.87 -18.41
N GLU A 355 41.39 21.91 -19.24
CA GLU A 355 41.00 23.29 -18.87
C GLU A 355 39.47 23.52 -18.86
N GLU A 356 38.70 22.71 -19.60
CA GLU A 356 37.24 22.80 -19.69
C GLU A 356 36.51 21.87 -18.70
N LYS A 357 37.23 20.90 -18.12
CA LYS A 357 36.70 20.01 -17.08
C LYS A 357 36.50 20.77 -15.76
N PRO A 358 35.35 20.60 -15.06
CA PRO A 358 35.10 21.23 -13.76
C PRO A 358 36.11 20.75 -12.70
N SER A 359 36.96 21.68 -12.24
CA SER A 359 38.05 21.38 -11.32
C SER A 359 37.58 21.23 -9.87
N ILE A 360 37.50 19.98 -9.40
CA ILE A 360 37.23 19.68 -7.99
C ILE A 360 38.53 19.88 -7.20
N SER A 361 38.62 20.99 -6.45
CA SER A 361 39.72 21.24 -5.50
C SER A 361 39.22 21.08 -4.06
N VAL A 362 40.05 20.44 -3.21
CA VAL A 362 39.79 20.35 -1.77
C VAL A 362 40.34 21.62 -1.12
N VAL A 363 39.44 22.53 -0.77
CA VAL A 363 39.74 23.80 -0.10
C VAL A 363 39.62 23.59 1.42
N ASP A 364 40.51 24.22 2.20
CA ASP A 364 40.44 24.17 3.67
C ASP A 364 39.19 24.88 4.20
N GLN A 365 38.65 24.41 5.33
CA GLN A 365 37.34 24.85 5.83
C GLN A 365 37.31 26.35 6.16
N GLU A 366 38.40 26.93 6.67
CA GLU A 366 38.49 28.37 6.90
C GLU A 366 38.49 29.17 5.59
N GLN A 367 39.21 28.70 4.56
CA GLN A 367 39.27 29.35 3.25
C GLN A 367 37.91 29.29 2.53
N MET A 368 37.23 28.15 2.58
CA MET A 368 35.87 27.98 2.04
C MET A 368 34.88 28.94 2.74
N LEU A 369 34.92 29.03 4.06
CA LEU A 369 34.08 29.97 4.83
C LEU A 369 34.39 31.44 4.54
N GLN A 370 35.60 31.75 4.08
CA GLN A 370 36.01 33.09 3.70
C GLN A 370 35.54 33.44 2.28
N GLN A 371 35.66 32.52 1.31
CA GLN A 371 35.11 32.68 -0.04
C GLN A 371 33.59 32.84 -0.03
N VAL A 372 32.87 32.04 0.77
CA VAL A 372 31.41 32.19 0.93
C VAL A 372 31.03 33.58 1.46
N LYS A 373 31.79 34.13 2.41
CA LYS A 373 31.58 35.50 2.91
C LYS A 373 31.87 36.57 1.87
N GLU A 374 32.87 36.38 1.02
CA GLU A 374 33.19 37.32 -0.06
C GLU A 374 32.08 37.31 -1.12
N LEU A 375 31.59 36.14 -1.54
CA LEU A 375 30.44 36.01 -2.44
C LEU A 375 29.16 36.63 -1.84
N GLU A 376 28.89 36.37 -0.56
CA GLU A 376 27.79 37.01 0.20
C GLU A 376 27.92 38.54 0.30
N LEU A 377 29.13 39.10 0.18
CA LEU A 377 29.38 40.54 0.18
C LEU A 377 29.30 41.13 -1.23
N GLU A 378 29.70 40.39 -2.26
CA GLU A 378 29.54 40.79 -3.66
C GLU A 378 28.07 40.76 -4.10
N GLU A 379 27.29 39.76 -3.69
CA GLU A 379 25.85 39.69 -3.95
C GLU A 379 25.10 40.89 -3.31
N LYS A 380 25.46 41.25 -2.07
CA LYS A 380 24.93 42.45 -1.39
C LYS A 380 25.34 43.75 -2.11
N ARG A 381 26.60 43.85 -2.57
CA ARG A 381 27.08 45.01 -3.37
C ARG A 381 26.44 45.08 -4.76
N GLY A 382 26.03 43.95 -5.34
CA GLY A 382 25.21 43.90 -6.54
C GLY A 382 23.80 44.44 -6.30
N GLY A 383 23.16 44.02 -5.21
CA GLY A 383 21.80 44.46 -4.83
C GLY A 383 21.65 45.98 -4.68
N ASP A 384 22.61 46.65 -4.05
CA ASP A 384 22.59 48.11 -3.84
C ASP A 384 22.67 48.93 -5.16
N SER A 385 23.03 48.31 -6.29
CA SER A 385 23.11 49.01 -7.59
C SER A 385 21.75 49.21 -8.28
N ALA A 386 20.68 48.55 -7.84
CA ALA A 386 19.40 48.49 -8.54
C ALA A 386 18.40 49.62 -8.18
N HIS A 387 18.79 50.64 -7.41
CA HIS A 387 17.86 51.61 -6.81
C HIS A 387 18.28 53.10 -6.87
N VAL A 388 19.00 53.54 -7.91
CA VAL A 388 19.18 54.99 -8.22
C VAL A 388 19.14 55.31 -9.73
N SER A 389 17.94 55.44 -10.29
CA SER A 389 17.61 56.41 -11.36
C SER A 389 16.10 56.44 -11.63
N ASP A 390 15.54 57.66 -11.75
CA ASP A 390 14.14 57.93 -12.17
C ASP A 390 13.90 57.69 -13.69
#